data_AF-W2P2G4-F1
#
_entry.id   AF-W2P2G4-F1
#
_cell.length_a   1.000
_cell.length_b   1.000
_cell.length_c   1.000
_cell.angle_alpha   90.00
_cell.angle_beta   90.00
_cell.angle_gamma   90.00
#
_symmetry.space_group_name_H-M   'P 1'
#
loop_
_entity.id
_entity.type
_entity.pdbx_description
1 polymer ?
#
loop_
_entity_poly.entity_id
_entity_poly.type
_entity_poly.pdbx_seq_one_letter_code
_entity_poly.pdbx_strand_id
1 'polypeptide(L)'
;MPVSTPLVVATAFAILILVVAARPLNNSVKPVELDWFKSALSTVPSLRLHVTLNDKNVKIHGHSIFDVFLNPIVSSNNTSIHYDGSSTFIQDDTKFTYVFENGTSYMVESHVSGNASSTWQTLHCLPSIIPFKCIVPALNNVTSIPSASVGGETIKCPKGSLFQT
;
A
#
# COMPACT_ATOMS: atom_id res chain seq x y z
N MET A 1 -1.87 69.99 -47.18
CA MET A 1 -2.04 69.26 -45.91
C MET A 1 -1.74 67.80 -46.17
N PRO A 2 -0.62 67.23 -45.68
CA PRO A 2 -0.31 65.82 -45.89
C PRO A 2 -0.97 64.96 -44.80
N VAL A 3 -1.53 63.83 -45.20
CA VAL A 3 -2.11 62.80 -44.30
C VAL A 3 -1.02 61.76 -44.05
N SER A 4 -0.67 61.56 -42.78
CA SER A 4 0.28 60.56 -42.31
C SER A 4 -0.24 59.14 -42.49
N THR A 5 0.59 58.25 -43.04
CA THR A 5 0.42 56.78 -42.94
C THR A 5 1.37 56.24 -41.87
N PRO A 6 0.95 55.28 -41.01
CA PRO A 6 1.84 54.71 -40.02
C PRO A 6 2.72 53.62 -40.62
N LEU A 7 4.00 53.67 -40.29
CA LEU A 7 5.03 52.67 -40.59
C LEU A 7 4.83 51.45 -39.67
N VAL A 8 4.38 50.32 -40.23
CA VAL A 8 4.33 49.04 -39.49
C VAL A 8 5.71 48.39 -39.58
N VAL A 9 6.46 48.43 -38.47
CA VAL A 9 7.74 47.72 -38.34
C VAL A 9 7.43 46.26 -38.00
N ALA A 10 7.60 45.37 -38.98
CA ALA A 10 7.50 43.93 -38.76
C ALA A 10 8.84 43.39 -38.22
N THR A 11 8.91 43.14 -36.91
CA THR A 11 10.06 42.46 -36.29
C THR A 11 9.94 40.95 -36.50
N ALA A 12 10.79 40.38 -37.35
CA ALA A 12 10.92 38.93 -37.50
C ALA A 12 11.63 38.34 -36.26
N PHE A 13 10.90 37.60 -35.43
CA PHE A 13 11.49 36.79 -34.37
C PHE A 13 11.96 35.46 -34.98
N ALA A 14 13.28 35.30 -35.13
CA ALA A 14 13.87 34.01 -35.46
C ALA A 14 13.77 33.10 -34.22
N ILE A 15 12.88 32.10 -34.27
CA ILE A 15 12.79 31.07 -33.23
C ILE A 15 13.91 30.05 -33.48
N LEU A 16 14.96 30.13 -32.67
CA LEU A 16 16.03 29.14 -32.64
C LEU A 16 15.50 27.87 -31.95
N ILE A 17 15.10 26.86 -32.73
CA ILE A 17 14.69 25.56 -32.19
C ILE A 17 15.94 24.77 -31.83
N LEU A 18 16.28 24.72 -30.54
CA LEU A 18 17.25 23.77 -30.00
C LEU A 18 16.60 22.38 -29.97
N VAL A 19 16.93 21.54 -30.96
CA VAL A 19 16.59 20.12 -30.90
C VAL A 19 17.55 19.46 -29.90
N VAL A 20 17.12 19.32 -28.65
CA VAL A 20 17.82 18.48 -27.67
C VAL A 20 17.47 17.02 -28.00
N ALA A 21 18.39 16.32 -28.65
CA ALA A 21 18.29 14.88 -28.79
C ALA A 21 18.50 14.25 -27.41
N ALA A 22 17.41 13.88 -26.74
CA ALA A 22 17.47 13.05 -25.55
C ALA A 22 18.04 11.69 -25.95
N ARG A 23 19.29 11.42 -25.54
CA ARG A 23 19.84 10.07 -25.63
C ARG A 23 19.15 9.23 -24.57
N PRO A 24 18.54 8.08 -24.91
CA PRO A 24 18.04 7.18 -23.89
C PRO A 24 19.24 6.75 -23.03
N LEU A 25 19.13 6.96 -21.71
CA LEU A 25 20.08 6.40 -20.76
C LEU A 25 19.92 4.89 -20.84
N ASN A 26 20.88 4.20 -21.48
CA ASN A 26 20.90 2.75 -21.57
C ASN A 26 21.24 2.19 -20.17
N ASN A 27 20.27 2.20 -19.26
CA ASN A 27 20.35 1.45 -18.02
C ASN A 27 20.20 -0.03 -18.37
N SER A 28 21.30 -0.63 -18.83
CA SER A 28 21.44 -2.08 -18.88
C SER A 28 21.46 -2.59 -17.44
N VAL A 29 20.27 -2.78 -16.85
CA VAL A 29 20.10 -3.55 -15.62
C VAL A 29 20.76 -4.90 -15.88
N LYS A 30 21.78 -5.22 -15.08
CA LYS A 30 22.55 -6.45 -15.31
C LYS A 30 21.62 -7.65 -15.13
N PRO A 31 21.72 -8.70 -15.98
CA PRO A 31 20.87 -9.90 -15.88
C PRO A 31 20.88 -10.54 -14.47
N VAL A 32 22.02 -10.47 -13.79
CA VAL A 32 22.20 -10.95 -12.41
C VAL A 32 21.32 -10.18 -11.41
N GLU A 33 21.11 -8.88 -11.63
CA GLU A 33 20.33 -8.02 -10.74
C GLU A 33 18.82 -8.28 -10.85
N LEU A 34 18.35 -8.60 -12.06
CA LEU A 34 16.96 -8.91 -12.33
C LEU A 34 16.58 -10.32 -11.85
N ASP A 35 17.50 -11.29 -11.96
CA ASP A 35 17.25 -12.67 -11.55
C ASP A 35 17.19 -12.83 -10.02
N TRP A 36 18.05 -12.15 -9.25
CA TRP A 36 17.92 -12.18 -7.79
C TRP A 36 16.64 -11.48 -7.32
N PHE A 37 16.24 -10.39 -7.98
CA PHE A 37 15.00 -9.67 -7.62
C PHE A 37 13.76 -10.54 -7.84
N LYS A 38 13.71 -11.29 -8.96
CA LYS A 38 12.65 -12.27 -9.23
C LYS A 38 12.66 -13.42 -8.23
N SER A 39 13.84 -13.91 -7.85
CA SER A 39 13.98 -14.94 -6.82
C SER A 39 13.53 -14.43 -5.45
N ALA A 40 13.90 -13.21 -5.07
CA ALA A 40 13.52 -12.59 -3.80
C ALA A 40 12.00 -12.36 -3.72
N LEU A 41 11.38 -11.90 -4.81
CA LEU A 41 9.93 -11.73 -4.90
C LEU A 41 9.16 -13.05 -4.73
N SER A 42 9.69 -14.17 -5.24
CA SER A 42 9.08 -15.49 -5.04
C SER A 42 9.12 -16.00 -3.59
N THR A 43 9.92 -15.36 -2.73
CA THR A 43 10.13 -15.74 -1.33
C THR A 43 9.60 -14.73 -0.32
N VAL A 44 8.82 -13.73 -0.78
CA VAL A 44 8.28 -12.72 0.14
C VAL A 44 7.31 -13.39 1.12
N PRO A 45 7.46 -13.15 2.44
CA PRO A 45 6.61 -13.79 3.43
C PRO A 45 5.27 -13.08 3.58
N SER A 46 4.27 -13.84 4.06
CA SER A 46 3.06 -13.26 4.66
C SER A 46 3.42 -12.46 5.91
N LEU A 47 2.69 -11.38 6.13
CA LEU A 47 2.90 -10.48 7.26
C LEU A 47 1.72 -10.56 8.23
N ARG A 48 2.02 -10.41 9.52
CA ARG A 48 1.03 -10.13 10.56
C ARG A 48 1.32 -8.76 11.12
N LEU A 49 0.41 -7.83 10.93
CA LEU A 49 0.48 -6.50 11.52
C LEU A 49 -0.33 -6.51 12.81
N HIS A 50 0.35 -6.31 13.93
CA HIS A 50 -0.29 -6.10 15.21
C HIS A 50 -0.60 -4.61 15.39
N VAL A 51 -1.88 -4.25 15.34
CA VAL A 51 -2.34 -2.85 15.32
C VAL A 51 -2.87 -2.48 16.69
N THR A 52 -2.45 -1.33 17.20
CA THR A 52 -3.00 -0.69 18.40
C THR A 52 -3.54 0.69 18.04
N LEU A 53 -4.82 0.92 18.34
CA LEU A 53 -5.47 2.22 18.20
C LEU A 53 -5.29 3.00 19.51
N ASN A 54 -4.62 4.14 19.44
CA ASN A 54 -4.22 4.91 20.63
C ASN A 54 -5.32 5.86 21.14
N ASP A 55 -6.32 6.18 20.33
CA ASP A 55 -7.47 6.96 20.78
C ASP A 55 -8.49 6.03 21.47
N LYS A 56 -8.75 6.30 22.75
CA LYS A 56 -9.69 5.54 23.59
C LYS A 56 -11.11 5.45 23.03
N ASN A 57 -11.50 6.39 22.16
CA ASN A 57 -12.81 6.45 21.54
C ASN A 57 -12.86 5.74 20.17
N VAL A 58 -11.71 5.36 19.60
CA VAL A 58 -11.64 4.70 18.30
C VAL A 58 -11.53 3.20 18.50
N LYS A 59 -12.59 2.49 18.14
CA LYS A 59 -12.67 1.03 18.18
C LYS A 59 -13.28 0.51 16.90
N ILE A 60 -12.78 -0.61 16.39
CA ILE A 60 -13.38 -1.35 15.29
C ILE A 60 -14.10 -2.54 15.90
N HIS A 61 -15.42 -2.58 15.81
CA HIS A 61 -16.25 -3.62 16.45
C HIS A 61 -15.90 -3.86 17.94
N GLY A 62 -15.67 -2.78 18.70
CA GLY A 62 -15.28 -2.87 20.11
C GLY A 62 -13.80 -3.15 20.39
N HIS A 63 -12.97 -3.37 19.37
CA HIS A 63 -11.55 -3.69 19.50
C HIS A 63 -10.66 -2.47 19.23
N SER A 64 -9.67 -2.24 20.10
CA SER A 64 -8.58 -1.28 19.91
C SER A 64 -7.25 -1.96 19.60
N ILE A 65 -7.15 -3.27 19.80
CA ILE A 65 -5.99 -4.10 19.49
C ILE A 65 -6.47 -5.25 18.62
N PHE A 66 -5.87 -5.43 17.46
CA PHE A 66 -6.23 -6.48 16.52
C PHE A 66 -5.08 -6.78 15.57
N ASP A 67 -5.17 -7.91 14.88
CA ASP A 67 -4.21 -8.30 13.87
C ASP A 67 -4.80 -8.13 12.46
N VAL A 68 -3.94 -7.70 11.54
CA VAL A 68 -4.17 -7.79 10.10
C VAL A 68 -3.21 -8.81 9.53
N PHE A 69 -3.74 -9.76 8.77
CA PHE A 69 -2.96 -10.74 8.05
C PHE A 69 -2.84 -10.31 6.59
N LEU A 70 -1.62 -10.28 6.07
CA LEU A 70 -1.31 -9.87 4.71
C LEU A 70 -0.64 -11.00 3.96
N ASN A 71 -1.19 -11.35 2.80
CA ASN A 71 -0.68 -12.37 1.89
C ASN A 71 -0.03 -11.71 0.67
N PRO A 72 1.23 -12.05 0.35
CA PRO A 72 1.94 -11.45 -0.77
C PRO A 72 1.43 -12.05 -2.09
N ILE A 73 1.09 -11.18 -3.03
CA ILE A 73 0.72 -11.53 -4.39
C ILE A 73 1.78 -10.95 -5.34
N VAL A 74 2.54 -11.86 -5.95
CA VAL A 74 3.56 -11.51 -6.95
C VAL A 74 2.87 -11.37 -8.32
N SER A 75 3.16 -10.29 -9.03
CA SER A 75 2.63 -10.10 -10.38
C SER A 75 3.16 -11.18 -11.33
N SER A 76 2.41 -11.52 -12.37
CA SER A 76 2.76 -12.58 -13.33
C SER A 76 4.11 -12.37 -14.04
N ASN A 77 4.55 -11.12 -14.18
CA ASN A 77 5.85 -10.74 -14.74
C ASN A 77 6.99 -10.71 -13.69
N ASN A 78 6.70 -11.05 -12.43
CA ASN A 78 7.61 -11.03 -11.29
C ASN A 78 8.36 -9.69 -11.11
N THR A 79 7.71 -8.57 -11.45
CA THR A 79 8.32 -7.24 -11.29
C THR A 79 7.73 -6.45 -10.13
N SER A 80 6.62 -6.90 -9.55
CA SER A 80 5.93 -6.19 -8.48
C SER A 80 5.26 -7.15 -7.51
N ILE A 81 5.04 -6.65 -6.31
CA ILE A 81 4.31 -7.33 -5.25
C ILE A 81 3.24 -6.39 -4.73
N HIS A 82 2.06 -6.92 -4.50
CA HIS A 82 1.06 -6.30 -3.64
C HIS A 82 0.67 -7.27 -2.54
N TYR A 83 -0.04 -6.78 -1.53
CA TYR A 83 -0.53 -7.60 -0.45
C TYR A 83 -2.04 -7.56 -0.42
N ASP A 84 -2.64 -8.74 -0.40
CA ASP A 84 -4.04 -8.93 -0.08
C ASP A 84 -4.16 -9.09 1.43
N GLY A 85 -5.09 -8.39 2.04
CA GLY A 85 -5.21 -8.25 3.48
C GLY A 85 -6.54 -8.72 4.02
N SER A 86 -6.53 -9.27 5.23
CA SER A 86 -7.75 -9.53 5.97
C SER A 86 -7.61 -9.28 7.47
N SER A 87 -8.71 -8.90 8.10
CA SER A 87 -8.82 -8.82 9.55
C SER A 87 -10.23 -9.22 9.97
N THR A 88 -10.34 -9.97 11.06
CA THR A 88 -11.62 -10.48 11.55
C THR A 88 -11.87 -9.99 12.96
N PHE A 89 -13.09 -9.52 13.18
CA PHE A 89 -13.58 -9.05 14.46
C PHE A 89 -14.82 -9.86 14.85
N ILE A 90 -14.96 -10.15 16.13
CA ILE A 90 -16.17 -10.79 16.68
C ILE A 90 -16.77 -9.82 17.67
N GLN A 91 -18.01 -9.41 17.43
CA GLN A 91 -18.78 -8.60 18.36
C GLN A 91 -20.10 -9.31 18.62
N ASP A 92 -20.31 -9.68 19.89
CA ASP A 92 -21.41 -10.55 20.31
C ASP A 92 -21.41 -11.85 19.49
N ASP A 93 -22.53 -12.20 18.85
CA ASP A 93 -22.67 -13.38 18.00
C ASP A 93 -22.43 -13.09 16.51
N THR A 94 -21.81 -11.95 16.18
CA THR A 94 -21.55 -11.54 14.79
C THR A 94 -20.05 -11.45 14.51
N LYS A 95 -19.63 -12.07 13.40
CA LYS A 95 -18.28 -12.03 12.86
C LYS A 95 -18.22 -11.10 11.65
N PHE A 96 -17.32 -10.13 11.72
CA PHE A 96 -17.03 -9.15 10.68
C PHE A 96 -15.64 -9.41 10.13
N THR A 97 -15.54 -9.81 8.87
CA THR A 97 -14.27 -10.03 8.18
C THR A 97 -14.08 -8.96 7.12
N TYR A 98 -13.13 -8.06 7.36
CA TYR A 98 -12.68 -7.07 6.40
C TYR A 98 -11.65 -7.70 5.47
N VAL A 99 -11.82 -7.48 4.18
CA VAL A 99 -10.94 -8.01 3.14
C VAL A 99 -10.52 -6.88 2.20
N PHE A 100 -9.25 -6.91 1.82
CA PHE A 100 -8.70 -6.12 0.72
C PHE A 100 -8.01 -7.08 -0.24
N GLU A 101 -8.57 -7.26 -1.42
CA GLU A 101 -8.07 -8.17 -2.44
C GLU A 101 -7.99 -7.43 -3.78
N ASN A 102 -6.83 -7.49 -4.43
CA ASN A 102 -6.61 -6.92 -5.75
C ASN A 102 -7.10 -5.46 -5.90
N GLY A 103 -6.86 -4.63 -4.88
CA GLY A 103 -7.29 -3.22 -4.88
C GLY A 103 -8.75 -2.97 -4.48
N THR A 104 -9.53 -4.01 -4.21
CA THR A 104 -10.94 -3.92 -3.84
C THR A 104 -11.12 -4.25 -2.37
N SER A 105 -11.93 -3.44 -1.68
CA SER A 105 -12.24 -3.64 -0.27
C SER A 105 -13.70 -4.01 -0.05
N TYR A 106 -13.93 -5.00 0.81
CA TYR A 106 -15.28 -5.41 1.23
C TYR A 106 -15.26 -5.95 2.66
N MET A 107 -16.43 -6.01 3.27
CA MET A 107 -16.65 -6.62 4.58
C MET A 107 -17.68 -7.73 4.44
N VAL A 108 -17.36 -8.90 4.97
CA VAL A 108 -18.30 -10.00 5.12
C VAL A 108 -18.77 -10.03 6.57
N GLU A 109 -20.07 -9.88 6.76
CA GLU A 109 -20.74 -10.02 8.04
C GLU A 109 -21.42 -11.39 8.09
N SER A 110 -21.26 -12.10 9.20
CA SER A 110 -21.82 -13.45 9.35
C SER A 110 -22.09 -13.79 10.80
N HIS A 111 -23.05 -14.67 11.06
CA HIS A 111 -23.31 -15.16 12.41
C HIS A 111 -22.23 -16.15 12.88
N VAL A 112 -21.81 -16.05 14.15
CA VAL A 112 -20.93 -17.01 14.81
C VAL A 112 -21.76 -18.22 15.20
N SER A 113 -21.71 -19.31 14.42
CA SER A 113 -22.56 -20.47 14.65
C SER A 113 -22.10 -21.28 15.86
N GLY A 114 -22.84 -21.21 16.97
CA GLY A 114 -22.70 -22.12 18.11
C GLY A 114 -23.58 -23.36 17.97
N ASN A 115 -24.87 -23.17 17.70
CA ASN A 115 -25.90 -24.19 17.44
C ASN A 115 -27.13 -23.47 16.83
N ALA A 116 -27.81 -24.11 15.85
CA ALA A 116 -29.13 -23.75 15.27
C ALA A 116 -29.22 -22.83 14.00
N SER A 117 -29.54 -23.52 12.90
CA SER A 117 -30.59 -23.23 11.89
C SER A 117 -30.58 -21.98 10.98
N SER A 118 -29.73 -20.98 11.17
CA SER A 118 -29.68 -19.85 10.21
C SER A 118 -28.28 -19.27 10.06
N THR A 119 -27.46 -19.91 9.23
CA THR A 119 -26.22 -19.33 8.72
C THR A 119 -26.58 -18.25 7.69
N TRP A 120 -26.50 -16.99 8.09
CA TRP A 120 -26.61 -15.86 7.17
C TRP A 120 -25.24 -15.22 6.96
N GLN A 121 -25.05 -14.67 5.77
CA GLN A 121 -23.87 -13.91 5.38
C GLN A 121 -24.30 -12.72 4.54
N THR A 122 -23.77 -11.55 4.87
CA THR A 122 -24.03 -10.30 4.14
C THR A 122 -22.70 -9.72 3.68
N LEU A 123 -22.62 -9.32 2.41
CA LEU A 123 -21.44 -8.66 1.84
C LEU A 123 -21.70 -7.17 1.72
N HIS A 124 -20.76 -6.38 2.24
CA HIS A 124 -20.79 -4.93 2.21
C HIS A 124 -19.58 -4.43 1.42
N CYS A 125 -19.81 -3.75 0.29
CA CYS A 125 -18.73 -3.10 -0.44
C CYS A 125 -18.21 -1.90 0.34
N LEU A 126 -16.88 -1.78 0.48
CA LEU A 126 -16.25 -0.66 1.15
C LEU A 126 -15.56 0.23 0.12
N PRO A 127 -15.54 1.56 0.33
CA PRO A 127 -14.74 2.44 -0.52
C PRO A 127 -13.25 2.06 -0.40
N SER A 128 -12.52 2.07 -1.53
CA SER A 128 -11.11 1.62 -1.66
C SER A 128 -10.06 2.46 -0.91
N ILE A 129 -10.44 3.09 0.20
CA ILE A 129 -9.63 3.96 1.05
C ILE A 129 -9.06 3.24 2.28
N ILE A 130 -9.15 1.91 2.35
CA ILE A 130 -8.52 1.18 3.46
C ILE A 130 -6.99 1.42 3.38
N PRO A 131 -6.32 1.80 4.49
CA PRO A 131 -4.92 2.23 4.50
C PRO A 131 -3.89 1.20 4.02
N PHE A 132 -4.30 0.00 3.60
CA PHE A 132 -3.43 -1.04 3.03
C PHE A 132 -2.63 -0.55 1.83
N LYS A 133 -3.22 0.32 1.00
CA LYS A 133 -2.51 0.96 -0.12
C LYS A 133 -1.25 1.71 0.33
N CYS A 134 -1.23 2.23 1.57
CA CYS A 134 -0.11 2.98 2.12
C CYS A 134 0.91 2.10 2.85
N ILE A 135 0.54 0.89 3.28
CA ILE A 135 1.42 -0.01 4.04
C ILE A 135 2.57 -0.50 3.17
N VAL A 136 2.29 -0.96 1.95
CA VAL A 136 3.34 -1.53 1.07
C VAL A 136 4.40 -0.49 0.70
N PRO A 137 4.04 0.74 0.27
CA PRO A 137 5.03 1.81 0.09
C PRO A 137 5.81 2.15 1.36
N ALA A 138 5.15 2.14 2.53
CA ALA A 138 5.82 2.42 3.79
C ALA A 138 6.87 1.33 4.12
N LEU A 139 6.55 0.04 3.89
CA LEU A 139 7.48 -1.08 4.06
C LEU A 139 8.70 -0.97 3.14
N ASN A 140 8.56 -0.43 1.93
CA ASN A 140 9.70 -0.24 1.01
C ASN A 140 10.68 0.85 1.47
N ASN A 141 10.23 1.78 2.31
CA ASN A 141 11.02 2.91 2.79
C ASN A 141 11.47 2.76 4.25
N VAL A 142 11.35 1.55 4.83
CA VAL A 142 11.73 1.36 6.22
C VAL A 142 13.23 1.51 6.45
N THR A 143 13.58 2.10 7.57
CA THR A 143 14.97 2.22 8.05
C THR A 143 15.20 1.29 9.23
N SER A 144 16.32 0.56 9.21
CA SER A 144 16.69 -0.32 10.33
C SER A 144 17.00 0.49 11.60
N ILE A 145 16.49 0.04 12.74
CA ILE A 145 16.72 0.66 14.05
C ILE A 145 17.29 -0.36 15.05
N PRO A 146 18.10 0.08 16.02
CA PRO A 146 18.70 -0.83 16.99
C PRO A 146 17.72 -1.28 18.08
N SER A 147 16.67 -0.52 18.34
CA SER A 147 15.68 -0.80 19.39
C SER A 147 14.37 -0.06 19.14
N ALA A 148 13.27 -0.61 19.66
CA ALA A 148 11.95 0.00 19.66
C ALA A 148 11.24 -0.29 20.99
N SER A 149 10.29 0.55 21.40
CA SER A 149 9.47 0.33 22.59
C SER A 149 8.02 0.76 22.34
N VAL A 150 7.08 -0.02 22.88
CA VAL A 150 5.64 0.29 22.89
C VAL A 150 5.15 0.19 24.33
N GLY A 151 4.49 1.22 24.84
CA GLY A 151 3.98 1.24 26.21
C GLY A 151 5.06 1.15 27.30
N GLY A 152 6.32 1.49 26.98
CA GLY A 152 7.46 1.34 27.90
C GLY A 152 8.11 -0.04 27.88
N GLU A 153 7.56 -1.00 27.13
CA GLU A 153 8.16 -2.32 26.93
C GLU A 153 9.01 -2.33 25.66
N THR A 154 10.24 -2.86 25.76
CA THR A 154 11.14 -2.97 24.60
C THR A 154 10.69 -4.11 23.69
N ILE A 155 10.50 -3.83 22.40
CA ILE A 155 10.23 -4.85 21.39
C ILE A 155 11.51 -5.64 21.14
N LYS A 156 11.45 -6.97 21.30
CA LYS A 156 12.54 -7.89 20.98
C LYS A 156 12.23 -8.62 19.69
N CYS A 157 13.19 -8.64 18.76
CA CYS A 157 13.15 -9.45 17.55
C CYS A 157 14.27 -10.50 17.58
N PRO A 158 14.07 -11.68 18.20
CA PRO A 158 15.14 -12.64 18.47
C PRO A 158 15.82 -13.20 17.21
N LYS A 159 15.12 -13.16 16.08
CA LYS A 159 15.58 -13.70 14.78
C LYS A 159 15.49 -12.66 13.67
N GLY A 160 15.43 -11.36 13.99
CA GLY A 160 15.15 -10.33 12.98
C GLY A 160 15.67 -8.95 13.35
N SER A 161 15.53 -8.03 12.39
CA SER A 161 15.86 -6.62 12.55
C SER A 161 14.61 -5.82 12.87
N LEU A 162 14.78 -4.75 13.65
CA LEU A 162 13.72 -3.77 13.88
C LEU A 162 13.80 -2.69 12.80
N PHE A 163 12.65 -2.18 12.41
CA PHE A 163 12.52 -1.22 11.33
C PHE A 163 11.52 -0.12 11.71
N GLN A 164 11.75 1.12 11.25
CA GLN A 164 10.82 2.23 11.36
C GLN A 164 10.51 2.84 9.99
N THR A 165 9.33 3.41 9.84
CA THR A 165 8.90 4.21 8.67
C THR A 165 8.97 5.69 8.98
#